data_AF-A0A0G3CFB1-F1
#
_entry.id   AF-A0A0G3CFB1-F1
#
_cell.length_a   1.000
_cell.length_b   1.000
_cell.length_c   1.000
_cell.angle_alpha   90.00
_cell.angle_beta   90.00
_cell.angle_gamma   90.00
#
_symmetry.space_group_name_H-M   'P 1'
#
loop_
_entity.id
_entity.type
_entity.pdbx_description
1 polymer ?
#
loop_
_entity_poly.entity_id
_entity_poly.type
_entity_poly.pdbx_seq_one_letter_code
_entity_poly.pdbx_strand_id
1 'polypeptide(L)' 'MAETTTIQVKQSTKEALEKMKIYKRETYNEVLERLLEEVQELNEETKKEIELARKAVEGGRYVTHEDLKKELGF' A
#
# COMPACT_ATOMS: atom_id res chain seq x y z
N MET A 1 -15.26 -1.76 -19.20
CA MET A 1 -14.12 -0.91 -19.60
C MET A 1 -14.12 0.24 -18.62
N ALA A 2 -13.04 0.46 -17.86
CA ALA A 2 -13.00 1.56 -16.90
C ALA A 2 -13.22 2.89 -17.64
N GLU A 3 -14.01 3.80 -17.05
CA GLU A 3 -14.23 5.13 -17.63
C GLU A 3 -12.90 5.89 -17.70
N THR A 4 -12.43 6.18 -18.91
CA THR A 4 -11.21 6.96 -19.13
C THR A 4 -11.57 8.43 -19.22
N THR A 5 -10.90 9.27 -18.42
CA THR A 5 -10.98 10.72 -18.50
C THR A 5 -9.61 11.33 -18.80
N THR A 6 -9.57 12.62 -19.10
CA THR A 6 -8.34 13.36 -19.39
C THR A 6 -8.03 14.36 -18.30
N ILE A 7 -6.77 14.44 -17.90
CA ILE A 7 -6.24 15.48 -17.02
C ILE A 7 -5.22 16.33 -17.76
N GLN A 8 -5.07 17.60 -17.37
CA GLN A 8 -4.02 18.47 -17.87
C GLN A 8 -2.87 18.52 -16.87
N VAL A 9 -1.64 18.32 -17.35
CA VAL A 9 -0.42 18.38 -16.54
C VAL A 9 0.63 19.24 -17.23
N LYS A 10 1.56 19.81 -16.45
CA LYS A 10 2.69 20.54 -17.01
C LYS A 10 3.62 19.58 -17.76
N GLN A 11 4.35 20.10 -18.74
CA GLN A 11 5.33 19.30 -19.49
C GLN A 11 6.41 18.70 -18.58
N SER A 12 6.89 19.47 -17.60
CA SER A 12 7.82 18.99 -16.59
C SER A 12 7.26 17.83 -15.74
N THR A 13 5.95 17.86 -15.43
CA THR A 13 5.28 16.78 -14.70
C THR A 13 5.21 15.51 -15.55
N LYS A 14 4.89 15.64 -16.84
CA LYS A 14 4.88 14.50 -17.78
C LYS A 14 6.28 13.87 -17.89
N GLU A 15 7.33 14.68 -17.97
CA GLU A 15 8.71 14.19 -18.00
C GLU A 15 9.11 13.48 -16.70
N ALA A 16 8.64 13.97 -15.55
CA ALA A 16 8.85 13.30 -14.27
C ALA A 16 8.14 11.93 -14.24
N LEU A 17 6.88 11.86 -14.69
CA LEU A 17 6.13 10.60 -14.79
C LEU A 17 6.79 9.61 -15.74
N GLU A 18 7.39 10.06 -16.84
CA GLU A 18 8.14 9.20 -17.76
C GLU A 18 9.35 8.55 -17.09
N LYS A 19 10.09 9.32 -16.28
CA LYS A 19 11.26 8.82 -15.52
C LYS A 19 10.87 7.89 -14.38
N MET A 20 9.64 7.98 -13.89
CA MET A 20 9.09 7.12 -12.84
C MET A 20 8.61 5.75 -13.35
N LYS A 21 8.61 5.52 -14.67
CA LYS A 21 8.24 4.22 -15.23
C LYS A 21 9.26 3.16 -14.85
N ILE A 22 8.79 2.04 -14.33
CA ILE A 22 9.57 0.86 -13.97
C ILE A 22 9.87 0.02 -15.21
N TYR A 23 8.95 -0.04 -16.17
CA TYR A 23 9.11 -0.79 -17.40
C TYR A 23 8.62 -0.02 -18.64
N LYS A 24 9.20 -0.35 -19.80
CA LYS A 24 9.06 0.44 -21.05
C LYS A 24 7.60 0.63 -21.52
N ARG A 25 6.69 -0.26 -21.15
CA ARG A 25 5.28 -0.25 -21.60
C ARG A 25 4.30 0.17 -20.51
N GLU A 26 4.79 0.63 -19.36
CA GLU A 26 3.94 1.11 -18.28
C GLU A 26 3.21 2.39 -18.71
N THR A 27 1.91 2.44 -18.45
CA THR A 27 1.07 3.58 -18.74
C THR A 27 1.21 4.65 -17.65
N TYR A 28 0.91 5.91 -17.98
CA TYR A 28 0.88 6.96 -16.96
C TYR A 28 -0.20 6.69 -15.90
N ASN A 29 -1.27 5.96 -16.24
CA ASN A 29 -2.30 5.58 -15.27
C ASN A 29 -1.71 4.64 -14.20
N GLU A 30 -0.99 3.59 -14.61
CA GLU A 30 -0.36 2.65 -13.67
C GLU A 30 0.67 3.35 -12.77
N VAL A 31 1.48 4.26 -13.33
CA VAL A 31 2.41 5.07 -12.53
C VAL A 31 1.65 5.90 -11.49
N LEU A 32 0.55 6.56 -11.89
CA LEU A 32 -0.26 7.38 -11.00
C LEU A 32 -0.99 6.54 -9.94
N GLU A 33 -1.54 5.38 -10.30
CA GLU A 33 -2.18 4.44 -9.35
C GLU A 33 -1.20 3.99 -8.28
N ARG A 34 0.02 3.60 -8.67
CA ARG A 34 1.07 3.24 -7.70
C ARG A 34 1.43 4.42 -6.78
N LEU A 35 1.58 5.62 -7.33
CA LEU A 35 1.85 6.81 -6.51
C LEU A 35 0.69 7.15 -5.58
N LEU A 36 -0.55 6.94 -6.01
CA LEU A 36 -1.72 7.11 -5.17
C LEU A 36 -1.76 6.07 -4.06
N GLU A 37 -1.46 4.79 -4.34
CA GLU A 37 -1.33 3.74 -3.33
C GLU A 37 -0.24 4.07 -2.31
N GLU A 38 0.91 4.58 -2.75
CA GLU A 38 2.00 5.04 -1.88
C GLU A 38 1.54 6.21 -0.99
N VAL A 39 0.86 7.21 -1.54
CA VAL A 39 0.37 8.38 -0.78
C VAL A 39 -0.83 8.05 0.11
N GLN A 40 -1.59 7.02 -0.23
CA GLN A 40 -2.66 6.46 0.60
C GLN A 40 -2.13 5.67 1.81
N GLU A 41 -0.82 5.76 2.10
CA GLU A 41 -0.13 5.23 3.28
C GLU A 41 -1.02 5.25 4.53
N LEU A 42 -1.42 4.03 4.93
CA LEU A 42 -2.25 3.64 6.06
C LEU A 42 -3.38 4.64 6.37
N ASN A 43 -4.61 4.31 5.94
CA ASN A 43 -5.77 5.06 6.42
C ASN A 43 -5.73 5.15 7.97
N GLU A 44 -6.33 6.18 8.55
CA GLU A 44 -6.31 6.39 10.01
C GLU A 44 -6.79 5.16 10.81
N GLU A 45 -7.61 4.31 10.18
CA GLU A 45 -8.05 3.02 10.73
C GLU A 45 -6.91 1.99 10.80
N THR A 46 -6.08 1.86 9.76
CA THR A 46 -4.94 0.92 9.73
C THR A 46 -3.86 1.38 10.71
N LYS A 47 -3.65 2.69 10.86
CA LYS A 47 -2.78 3.23 11.93
C LYS A 47 -3.29 2.87 13.32
N LYS A 48 -4.62 2.99 13.55
CA LYS A 48 -5.26 2.59 14.81
C LYS A 48 -5.14 1.08 15.05
N GLU A 49 -5.33 0.25 14.03
CA GLU A 49 -5.17 -1.19 14.13
C GLU A 49 -3.73 -1.58 14.48
N ILE A 50 -2.73 -0.93 13.87
CA ILE A 50 -1.31 -1.13 14.22
C ILE A 50 -1.04 -0.71 15.66
N GLU A 51 -1.61 0.40 16.13
CA GLU A 51 -1.46 0.85 17.53
C GLU A 51 -2.12 -0.14 18.50
N LEU A 52 -3.32 -0.63 18.18
CA LEU A 52 -4.02 -1.66 18.95
C LEU A 52 -3.24 -2.98 18.98
N ALA A 53 -2.69 -3.41 17.85
CA ALA A 53 -1.85 -4.59 17.76
C ALA A 53 -0.58 -4.46 18.61
N ARG A 54 0.09 -3.30 18.57
CA ARG A 54 1.25 -3.00 19.43
C ARG A 54 0.89 -3.08 20.91
N LYS A 55 -0.22 -2.47 21.33
CA LYS A 55 -0.72 -2.53 22.71
C LYS A 55 -1.11 -3.94 23.14
N ALA A 56 -1.68 -4.74 22.24
CA ALA A 56 -2.03 -6.13 22.52
C ALA A 56 -0.78 -6.98 22.78
N VAL A 57 0.26 -6.84 21.96
CA VAL A 57 1.55 -7.54 22.15
C VAL A 57 2.22 -7.10 23.45
N GLU A 58 2.24 -5.80 23.75
CA GLU A 58 2.77 -5.27 25.02
C GLU A 58 1.98 -5.78 26.24
N GLY A 59 0.65 -5.92 26.10
CA GLY A 59 -0.22 -6.54 27.10
C GLY A 59 -0.12 -8.07 27.19
N GLY A 60 0.84 -8.69 26.49
CA GLY A 60 1.07 -10.14 26.53
C GLY A 60 0.06 -10.97 25.72
N ARG A 61 -0.80 -10.33 24.92
CA ARG A 61 -1.71 -11.02 23.99
C ARG A 61 -0.99 -11.28 22.66
N TYR A 62 -0.07 -12.24 22.69
CA TYR A 62 0.57 -12.81 21.51
C TYR A 62 0.59 -14.33 21.65
N VAL A 63 0.60 -15.02 20.52
CA VAL A 63 0.83 -16.47 20.47
C VAL A 63 2.17 -16.70 19.83
N THR A 64 2.94 -17.65 20.36
CA THR A 64 4.20 -18.04 19.72
C THR A 64 3.89 -18.87 18.48
N HIS A 65 4.83 -18.92 17.55
CA HIS A 65 4.68 -19.72 16.34
C HIS A 65 4.50 -21.22 16.65
N GLU A 66 5.10 -21.71 17.73
CA GLU A 66 4.96 -23.10 18.19
C GLU A 66 3.58 -23.38 18.80
N ASP A 67 3.04 -22.43 19.58
CA ASP A 67 1.71 -22.57 20.18
C ASP A 67 0.62 -22.51 19.11
N LEU A 68 0.77 -21.63 18.12
CA LEU A 68 -0.14 -21.53 16.99
C LEU A 68 -0.16 -22.82 16.14
N LYS A 69 0.99 -23.46 15.93
CA LYS A 69 1.08 -24.75 15.23
C LYS A 69 0.31 -25.84 15.96
N LYS A 70 0.49 -25.94 17.27
CA LYS A 70 -0.25 -26.90 18.11
C LYS A 70 -1.75 -26.66 18.06
N GLU A 71 -2.19 -25.40 18.09
CA GLU A 71 -3.61 -25.03 18.01
C GLU A 71 -4.24 -25.36 16.65
N LEU A 72 -3.47 -25.19 15.57
CA LEU A 72 -3.89 -25.49 14.20
C LEU A 72 -3.71 -26.97 13.80
N GLY A 73 -3.15 -27.81 14.68
CA GLY A 73 -2.97 -29.25 14.46
C GLY A 73 -1.79 -29.64 13.56
N PHE A 74 -0.75 -28.78 13.48
CA PHE A 74 0.50 -29.03 12.76
C PHE A 74 1.65 -29.48 13.67
#